data_AF-A0A4U0NJZ4-F1
#
_entry.id   AF-A0A4U0NJZ4-F1
#
_cell.length_a   1.000
_cell.length_b   1.000
_cell.length_c   1.000
_cell.angle_alpha   90.00
_cell.angle_beta   90.00
_cell.angle_gamma   90.00
#
_symmetry.space_group_name_H-M   'P 1'
#
loop_
_entity.id
_entity.type
_entity.pdbx_description
1 polymer ?
#
loop_
_entity_poly.entity_id
_entity_poly.type
_entity_poly.pdbx_seq_one_letter_code
_entity_poly.pdbx_strand_id
1 'polypeptide(L)'
;MPCSRGEELLLARISAAAGREHIGRRRATYVGAAHTPRTDAVPVRWLRCLLAFARYGRSSATRTGANARLDLYEHGLTVAVGGRIHVVRYDTTSVFQKGTRQHPHDSVARPPHHSHLRTTRAYVLTDVEGQRVVLLGRSEDSGTEEWVPAIQRAVTRAQLPRALAALERGERLSFGDVWLTQEQVGSGVMSARWPQVRQIDVDKEAIRLHTDGNWHTLMPTTSTVPNLFLFCALVERLRADGMPP
;
A
#
# COMPACT_ATOMS: atom_id res chain seq x y z
N MET A 1 -13.17 -2.68 34.12
CA MET A 1 -11.82 -2.08 34.26
C MET A 1 -11.90 -0.66 33.73
N PRO A 2 -11.69 0.38 34.55
CA PRO A 2 -11.64 1.75 34.06
C PRO A 2 -10.43 1.93 33.13
N CYS A 3 -10.64 2.65 32.04
CA CYS A 3 -9.58 3.08 31.13
C CYS A 3 -8.56 3.91 31.91
N SER A 4 -7.26 3.68 31.71
CA SER A 4 -6.26 4.52 32.40
C SER A 4 -6.36 5.96 31.88
N ARG A 5 -6.11 6.97 32.72
CA ARG A 5 -6.12 8.39 32.31
C ARG A 5 -5.23 8.65 31.08
N GLY A 6 -4.12 7.92 30.95
CA GLY A 6 -3.23 8.02 29.78
C GLY A 6 -3.86 7.48 28.50
N GLU A 7 -4.66 6.41 28.60
CA GLU A 7 -5.37 5.83 27.48
C GLU A 7 -6.54 6.72 27.03
N GLU A 8 -7.29 7.31 27.97
CA GLU A 8 -8.34 8.29 27.65
C GLU A 8 -7.78 9.50 26.90
N LEU A 9 -6.64 10.04 27.35
CA LEU A 9 -5.96 11.13 26.67
C LEU A 9 -5.49 10.74 25.26
N LEU A 10 -4.99 9.51 25.08
CA LEU A 10 -4.60 9.01 23.77
C LEU A 10 -5.82 8.94 22.83
N LEU A 11 -6.94 8.37 23.30
CA LEU A 11 -8.17 8.27 22.52
C LEU A 11 -8.71 9.65 22.13
N ALA A 12 -8.70 10.61 23.06
CA ALA A 12 -9.10 11.99 22.78
C ALA A 12 -8.21 12.64 21.71
N ARG A 13 -6.89 12.43 21.77
CA ARG A 13 -5.95 12.93 20.75
C ARG A 13 -6.18 12.29 19.38
N ILE A 14 -6.47 10.99 19.34
CA ILE A 14 -6.80 10.27 18.11
C ILE A 14 -8.07 10.82 17.49
N SER A 15 -9.14 10.95 18.27
CA SER A 15 -10.42 11.50 17.80
C SER A 15 -10.28 12.95 17.33
N ALA A 16 -9.51 13.77 18.05
CA ALA A 16 -9.22 15.15 17.64
C ALA A 16 -8.44 15.20 16.32
N ALA A 17 -7.44 14.33 16.14
CA ALA A 17 -6.67 14.26 14.89
C ALA A 17 -7.54 13.78 13.71
N ALA A 18 -8.37 12.77 13.92
CA ALA A 18 -9.33 12.28 12.92
C ALA A 18 -10.36 13.36 12.54
N GLY A 19 -10.85 14.12 13.53
CA GLY A 19 -11.79 15.22 13.32
C GLY A 19 -11.20 16.35 12.49
N ARG A 20 -9.94 16.75 12.76
CA ARG A 20 -9.24 17.79 11.98
C ARG A 20 -9.07 17.44 10.50
N GLU A 21 -8.83 16.17 10.20
CA GLU A 21 -8.64 15.69 8.83
C GLU A 21 -9.93 15.18 8.17
N HIS A 22 -11.08 15.36 8.83
CA HIS A 22 -12.40 14.97 8.34
C HIS A 22 -12.49 13.53 7.83
N ILE A 23 -11.80 12.58 8.47
CA ILE A 23 -11.76 11.18 8.01
C ILE A 23 -13.00 10.34 8.36
N GLY A 24 -14.03 10.95 8.95
CA GLY A 24 -15.36 10.37 9.16
C GLY A 24 -15.51 9.59 10.47
N ARG A 25 -16.46 8.63 10.49
CA ARG A 25 -16.73 7.78 11.66
C ARG A 25 -15.75 6.61 11.74
N ARG A 26 -15.31 6.26 12.96
CA ARG A 26 -14.49 5.06 13.21
C ARG A 26 -15.30 3.79 12.91
N ARG A 27 -14.70 2.89 12.13
CA ARG A 27 -15.28 1.60 11.70
C ARG A 27 -14.70 0.41 12.44
N ALA A 28 -13.39 0.42 12.69
CA ALA A 28 -12.70 -0.69 13.35
C ALA A 28 -11.44 -0.21 14.08
N THR A 29 -10.99 -1.00 15.04
CA THR A 29 -9.75 -0.78 15.77
C THR A 29 -8.94 -2.06 15.78
N TYR A 30 -7.64 -1.94 15.50
CA TYR A 30 -6.68 -3.02 15.53
C TYR A 30 -5.46 -2.66 16.36
N VAL A 31 -4.79 -3.68 16.87
CA VAL A 31 -3.44 -3.59 17.41
C VAL A 31 -2.49 -4.18 16.37
N GLY A 32 -1.32 -3.59 16.21
CA GLY A 32 -0.30 -4.11 15.30
C GLY A 32 1.08 -3.60 15.66
N ALA A 33 2.05 -3.85 14.80
CA ALA A 33 3.38 -3.26 14.90
C ALA A 33 3.57 -2.21 13.81
N ALA A 34 4.09 -1.05 14.18
CA ALA A 34 4.44 -0.01 13.22
C ALA A 34 5.77 0.66 13.56
N HIS A 35 6.34 1.34 12.58
CA HIS A 35 7.41 2.29 12.83
C HIS A 35 7.35 3.43 11.82
N THR A 36 7.85 4.59 12.24
CA THR A 36 8.12 5.71 11.33
C THR A 36 9.55 5.53 10.81
N PRO A 37 9.75 5.31 9.49
CA PRO A 37 11.09 5.32 8.93
C PRO A 37 11.65 6.74 9.08
N ARG A 38 12.88 6.86 9.55
CA ARG A 38 13.55 8.15 9.62
C ARG A 38 13.78 8.60 8.18
N THR A 39 12.98 9.55 7.72
CA THR A 39 13.07 10.14 6.38
C THR A 39 13.07 11.64 6.58
N ASP A 40 14.02 12.34 5.97
CA ASP A 40 14.01 13.79 5.93
C ASP A 40 12.75 14.25 5.18
N ALA A 41 12.02 15.19 5.77
CA ALA A 41 10.74 15.65 5.25
C ALA A 41 10.93 16.23 3.83
N VAL A 42 10.25 15.66 2.84
CA VAL A 42 10.13 16.31 1.52
C VAL A 42 8.96 17.30 1.63
N PRO A 43 9.19 18.62 1.48
CA PRO A 43 8.12 19.60 1.61
C PRO A 43 7.18 19.50 0.41
N VAL A 44 5.92 19.13 0.64
CA VAL A 44 4.88 19.11 -0.41
C VAL A 44 4.19 20.47 -0.44
N ARG A 45 4.63 21.35 -1.34
CA ARG A 45 3.87 22.52 -1.76
C ARG A 45 3.21 22.15 -3.09
N TRP A 46 1.87 22.11 -3.08
CA TRP A 46 0.92 22.15 -4.20
C TRP A 46 1.44 21.78 -5.60
N LEU A 47 0.92 20.71 -6.21
CA LEU A 47 0.50 20.76 -7.62
C LEU A 47 -0.39 19.57 -7.97
N ARG A 48 -1.39 19.85 -8.81
CA ARG A 48 -2.08 18.89 -9.66
C ARG A 48 -1.05 18.05 -10.42
N CYS A 49 -1.47 16.85 -10.80
CA CYS A 49 -0.69 15.79 -11.44
C CYS A 49 0.08 14.91 -10.45
N LEU A 50 -0.30 13.63 -10.46
CA LEU A 50 0.60 12.53 -10.18
C LEU A 50 1.95 12.86 -10.82
N LEU A 51 3.02 13.03 -10.03
CA LEU A 51 4.42 12.72 -10.36
C LEU A 51 5.37 13.34 -9.34
N ALA A 52 6.01 12.49 -8.53
CA ALA A 52 7.45 12.47 -8.28
C ALA A 52 7.71 11.52 -7.10
N PHE A 53 7.84 10.22 -7.37
CA PHE A 53 8.32 9.29 -6.34
C PHE A 53 9.79 8.98 -6.61
N ALA A 54 10.63 9.70 -5.88
CA ALA A 54 12.06 9.48 -5.83
C ALA A 54 12.37 8.01 -5.51
N ARG A 55 13.22 7.41 -6.36
CA ARG A 55 13.84 6.11 -6.14
C ARG A 55 14.63 6.15 -4.83
N TYR A 56 14.29 5.28 -3.87
CA TYR A 56 15.11 5.10 -2.67
C TYR A 56 15.30 3.62 -2.32
N GLY A 57 16.57 3.22 -2.44
CA GLY A 57 17.40 2.89 -1.29
C GLY A 57 16.89 1.78 -0.37
N ARG A 58 17.46 0.59 -0.55
CA ARG A 58 17.38 -0.56 0.37
C ARG A 58 18.02 -0.18 1.72
N SER A 59 17.23 0.31 2.67
CA SER A 59 17.65 0.38 4.08
C SER A 59 17.26 -0.93 4.77
N SER A 60 18.23 -1.84 4.86
CA SER A 60 18.17 -3.05 5.67
C SER A 60 18.58 -2.71 7.11
N ALA A 61 17.60 -2.42 7.96
CA ALA A 61 17.76 -2.48 9.39
C ALA A 61 16.54 -3.24 9.95
N THR A 62 16.80 -4.37 10.61
CA THR A 62 15.83 -5.19 11.32
C THR A 62 15.29 -4.42 12.54
N ARG A 63 14.41 -3.44 12.30
CA ARG A 63 13.65 -2.81 13.38
C ARG A 63 12.44 -3.68 13.70
N THR A 64 12.47 -4.31 14.88
CA THR A 64 11.25 -4.79 15.54
C THR A 64 10.32 -3.59 15.69
N GLY A 65 9.20 -3.56 14.96
CA GLY A 65 8.24 -2.46 15.02
C GLY A 65 7.72 -2.27 16.45
N ALA A 66 7.42 -1.02 16.82
CA ALA A 66 6.81 -0.71 18.11
C ALA A 66 5.33 -1.07 18.07
N ASN A 67 4.75 -1.36 19.24
CA ASN A 67 3.31 -1.55 19.36
C ASN A 67 2.57 -0.31 18.85
N ALA A 68 1.57 -0.55 18.01
CA ALA A 68 0.80 0.48 17.33
C ALA A 68 -0.69 0.19 17.47
N ARG A 69 -1.47 1.26 17.62
CA ARG A 69 -2.93 1.21 17.53
C ARG A 69 -3.35 1.76 16.18
N LEU A 70 -4.19 1.02 15.47
CA LEU A 70 -4.77 1.40 14.20
C LEU A 70 -6.26 1.62 14.40
N ASP A 71 -6.77 2.80 14.08
CA ASP A 71 -8.21 3.04 14.00
C ASP A 71 -8.57 3.35 12.55
N LEU A 72 -9.39 2.48 11.94
CA LEU A 72 -9.88 2.66 10.57
C LEU A 72 -11.17 3.47 10.63
N TYR A 73 -11.26 4.47 9.76
CA TYR A 73 -12.41 5.36 9.60
C TYR A 73 -13.00 5.21 8.19
N GLU A 74 -14.07 5.95 7.90
CA GLU A 74 -14.74 5.91 6.59
C GLU A 74 -13.86 6.40 5.44
N HIS A 75 -13.08 7.45 5.67
CA HIS A 75 -12.29 8.14 4.64
C HIS A 75 -10.79 8.13 4.93
N GLY A 76 -10.35 7.46 6.00
CA GLY A 76 -8.95 7.38 6.36
C GLY A 76 -8.68 6.43 7.51
N LEU A 77 -7.47 6.48 8.06
CA LEU A 77 -7.09 5.77 9.27
C LEU A 77 -6.16 6.62 10.12
N THR A 78 -6.09 6.30 11.40
CA THR A 78 -5.04 6.81 12.28
C THR A 78 -4.12 5.69 12.73
N VAL A 79 -2.82 5.97 12.80
CA VAL A 79 -1.82 5.08 13.39
C VAL A 79 -1.17 5.78 14.56
N ALA A 80 -1.44 5.31 15.79
CA ALA A 80 -0.76 5.77 16.99
C ALA A 80 0.42 4.85 17.29
N VAL A 81 1.64 5.37 17.19
CA VAL A 81 2.88 4.62 17.39
C VAL A 81 3.95 5.54 17.98
N GLY A 82 4.67 5.08 19.01
CA GLY A 82 5.77 5.84 19.61
C GLY A 82 5.38 7.24 20.10
N GLY A 83 4.15 7.42 20.58
CA GLY A 83 3.62 8.72 21.05
C GLY A 83 3.17 9.69 19.94
N ARG A 84 3.41 9.36 18.66
CA ARG A 84 2.93 10.10 17.49
C ARG A 84 1.64 9.48 16.96
N ILE A 85 0.78 10.33 16.40
CA ILE A 85 -0.44 9.92 15.69
C ILE A 85 -0.27 10.36 14.23
N HIS A 86 -0.20 9.39 13.33
CA HIS A 86 -0.26 9.61 11.89
C HIS A 86 -1.72 9.57 11.45
N VAL A 87 -2.14 10.51 10.61
CA VAL A 87 -3.47 10.52 9.98
C VAL A 87 -3.32 10.29 8.49
N VAL A 88 -3.93 9.25 7.95
CA VAL A 88 -3.81 8.85 6.55
C VAL A 88 -5.18 8.96 5.90
N ARG A 89 -5.28 9.71 4.79
CA ARG A 89 -6.50 9.78 3.98
C ARG A 89 -6.46 8.76 2.84
N TYR A 90 -7.56 8.05 2.62
CA TYR A 90 -7.62 6.99 1.61
C TYR A 90 -7.55 7.51 0.18
N ASP A 91 -8.03 8.72 -0.09
CA ASP A 91 -8.09 9.35 -1.41
C ASP A 91 -6.74 9.91 -1.89
N THR A 92 -5.78 10.14 -0.97
CA THR A 92 -4.48 10.74 -1.29
C THR A 92 -3.29 9.87 -0.92
N THR A 93 -3.44 8.88 -0.05
CA THR A 93 -2.32 8.03 0.37
C THR A 93 -1.77 7.18 -0.78
N SER A 94 -0.47 6.87 -0.68
CA SER A 94 0.18 5.81 -1.44
C SER A 94 0.44 4.62 -0.52
N VAL A 95 0.03 3.42 -0.95
CA VAL A 95 0.24 2.15 -0.25
C VAL A 95 1.29 1.34 -1.00
N PHE A 96 2.43 1.08 -0.37
CA PHE A 96 3.43 0.15 -0.90
C PHE A 96 3.44 -1.13 -0.10
N GLN A 97 3.65 -2.26 -0.76
CA GLN A 97 3.68 -3.57 -0.13
C GLN A 97 5.07 -4.20 -0.29
N LYS A 98 5.85 -4.23 0.79
CA LYS A 98 7.22 -4.74 0.78
C LYS A 98 7.28 -6.13 1.41
N GLY A 99 7.79 -7.11 0.68
CA GLY A 99 8.19 -8.39 1.25
C GLY A 99 9.51 -8.21 2.00
N THR A 100 9.55 -8.55 3.29
CA THR A 100 10.83 -8.65 4.02
C THR A 100 11.14 -10.13 4.19
N ARG A 101 12.12 -10.64 3.43
CA ARG A 101 12.70 -11.95 3.70
C ARG A 101 13.56 -11.78 4.96
N GLN A 102 13.17 -12.41 6.07
CA GLN A 102 14.06 -12.58 7.20
C GLN A 102 15.09 -13.64 6.78
N HIS A 103 16.31 -13.23 6.42
CA HIS A 103 17.43 -14.17 6.45
C HIS A 103 17.73 -14.44 7.94
N PRO A 104 17.74 -15.70 8.39
CA PRO A 104 18.25 -16.02 9.72
C PRO A 104 19.75 -15.75 9.68
N HIS A 105 20.17 -14.60 10.22
CA HIS A 105 21.54 -14.45 10.68
C HIS A 105 21.58 -15.00 12.10
N ASP A 106 22.49 -15.93 12.34
CA ASP A 106 22.78 -16.62 13.61
C ASP A 106 21.65 -17.46 14.22
N SER A 107 21.65 -18.74 13.89
CA SER A 107 21.31 -19.79 14.86
C SER A 107 22.09 -21.05 14.49
N VAL A 108 23.16 -21.28 15.25
CA VAL A 108 23.94 -22.53 15.24
C VAL A 108 22.99 -23.73 15.28
N ALA A 109 23.15 -24.62 14.30
CA ALA A 109 22.66 -26.00 14.24
C ALA A 109 21.26 -26.29 14.83
N ARG A 110 20.22 -26.32 13.99
CA ARG A 110 19.02 -27.12 14.27
C ARG A 110 18.53 -27.84 12.99
N PRO A 111 18.09 -29.11 13.06
CA PRO A 111 17.84 -29.93 11.87
C PRO A 111 16.61 -29.47 11.06
N PRO A 112 16.49 -29.90 9.79
CA PRO A 112 15.49 -29.42 8.85
C PRO A 112 14.15 -30.13 9.09
N HIS A 113 13.36 -29.63 10.03
CA HIS A 113 11.94 -29.98 10.11
C HIS A 113 11.11 -28.68 10.07
N HIS A 114 10.47 -28.45 8.92
CA HIS A 114 9.41 -27.47 8.69
C HIS A 114 9.70 -26.04 9.20
N SER A 115 10.74 -25.38 8.69
CA SER A 115 10.84 -23.92 8.88
C SER A 115 9.85 -23.23 7.94
N HIS A 116 8.65 -22.94 8.44
CA HIS A 116 7.81 -21.92 7.84
C HIS A 116 8.61 -20.61 7.85
N LEU A 117 9.19 -20.24 6.70
CA LEU A 117 9.90 -18.97 6.55
C LEU A 117 8.95 -17.85 6.99
N ARG A 118 9.23 -17.23 8.14
CA ARG A 118 8.41 -16.17 8.73
C ARG A 118 8.46 -14.94 7.84
N THR A 119 7.58 -14.91 6.84
CA THR A 119 7.50 -13.84 5.86
C THR A 119 6.80 -12.67 6.53
N THR A 120 7.57 -11.66 6.95
CA THR A 120 6.99 -10.40 7.42
C THR A 120 6.68 -9.53 6.21
N ARG A 121 5.46 -9.02 6.12
CA ARG A 121 5.06 -8.10 5.04
C ARG A 121 4.92 -6.70 5.62
N ALA A 122 5.56 -5.72 5.01
CA ALA A 122 5.49 -4.34 5.43
C ALA A 122 4.60 -3.54 4.48
N TYR A 123 3.74 -2.69 5.03
CA TYR A 123 2.87 -1.80 4.28
C TYR A 123 3.26 -0.37 4.60
N VAL A 124 3.72 0.36 3.58
CA VAL A 124 4.13 1.76 3.75
C VAL A 124 2.99 2.65 3.29
N LEU A 125 2.49 3.49 4.20
CA LEU A 125 1.47 4.50 3.95
C LEU A 125 2.09 5.89 4.03
N THR A 126 1.49 6.85 3.34
CA THR A 126 1.86 8.27 3.45
C THR A 126 0.73 9.01 4.15
N ASP A 127 1.05 9.71 5.23
CA ASP A 127 0.10 10.50 6.01
C ASP A 127 -0.16 11.87 5.37
N VAL A 128 -1.11 12.63 5.96
CA VAL A 128 -1.49 13.97 5.49
C VAL A 128 -0.35 15.00 5.57
N GLU A 129 0.69 14.74 6.38
CA GLU A 129 1.89 15.56 6.49
C GLU A 129 3.00 15.12 5.50
N GLY A 130 2.69 14.18 4.61
CA GLY A 130 3.65 13.60 3.67
C GLY A 130 4.65 12.63 4.33
N GLN A 131 4.47 12.30 5.61
CA GLN A 131 5.34 11.41 6.35
C GLN A 131 4.95 9.96 6.10
N ARG A 132 5.95 9.08 6.07
CA ARG A 132 5.72 7.65 5.89
C ARG A 132 5.47 6.98 7.23
N VAL A 133 4.53 6.04 7.26
CA VAL A 133 4.34 5.11 8.36
C VAL A 133 4.39 3.69 7.81
N VAL A 134 5.18 2.82 8.45
CA VAL A 134 5.31 1.42 8.06
C VAL A 134 4.52 0.56 9.02
N LEU A 135 3.52 -0.15 8.53
CA LEU A 135 2.78 -1.17 9.26
C LEU A 135 3.38 -2.53 8.96
N LEU A 136 3.67 -3.30 10.00
CA LEU A 136 4.16 -4.67 9.87
C LEU A 136 2.98 -5.63 9.99
N GLY A 137 2.71 -6.38 8.93
CA GLY A 137 1.83 -7.53 8.96
C GLY A 137 2.65 -8.79 9.21
N ARG A 138 2.59 -9.31 10.45
CA ARG A 138 3.11 -10.63 10.79
C ARG A 138 1.95 -11.61 10.83
N SER A 139 2.19 -12.85 10.40
CA SER A 139 1.18 -13.91 10.41
C SER A 139 0.68 -14.24 11.82
N GLU A 140 1.46 -13.90 12.85
CA GLU A 140 1.15 -14.11 14.27
C GLU A 140 0.43 -12.90 14.91
N ASP A 141 0.42 -11.74 14.23
CA ASP A 141 -0.23 -10.54 14.75
C ASP A 141 -1.74 -10.64 14.47
N SER A 142 -2.51 -10.85 15.54
CA SER A 142 -3.98 -10.91 15.51
C SER A 142 -4.55 -9.67 14.80
N GLY A 143 -5.21 -9.87 13.67
CA GLY A 143 -5.87 -8.81 12.89
C GLY A 143 -5.19 -8.41 11.59
N THR A 144 -3.95 -8.86 11.29
CA THR A 144 -3.28 -8.57 10.01
C THR A 144 -4.10 -9.00 8.80
N GLU A 145 -4.73 -10.17 8.88
CA GLU A 145 -5.59 -10.71 7.82
C GLU A 145 -6.86 -9.87 7.58
N GLU A 146 -7.25 -9.05 8.56
CA GLU A 146 -8.44 -8.20 8.47
C GLU A 146 -8.09 -6.78 8.03
N TRP A 147 -7.13 -6.13 8.71
CA TRP A 147 -6.85 -4.72 8.48
C TRP A 147 -6.15 -4.49 7.13
N VAL A 148 -5.31 -5.43 6.66
CA VAL A 148 -4.62 -5.28 5.38
C VAL A 148 -5.63 -5.22 4.21
N PRO A 149 -6.51 -6.22 4.02
CA PRO A 149 -7.50 -6.15 2.94
C PRO A 149 -8.48 -4.99 3.13
N ALA A 150 -8.80 -4.62 4.39
CA ALA A 150 -9.66 -3.47 4.66
C ALA A 150 -9.05 -2.15 4.15
N ILE A 151 -7.77 -1.88 4.45
CA ILE A 151 -7.06 -0.70 3.96
C ILE A 151 -6.98 -0.72 2.43
N GLN A 152 -6.59 -1.84 1.84
CA GLN A 152 -6.46 -1.96 0.37
C GLN A 152 -7.80 -1.68 -0.33
N ARG A 153 -8.90 -2.28 0.14
CA ARG A 153 -10.23 -2.02 -0.40
C ARG A 153 -10.67 -0.57 -0.21
N ALA A 154 -10.39 0.03 0.95
CA ALA A 154 -10.80 1.40 1.24
C ALA A 154 -10.05 2.41 0.36
N VAL A 155 -8.74 2.23 0.18
CA VAL A 155 -7.92 3.05 -0.72
C VAL A 155 -8.37 2.89 -2.16
N THR A 156 -8.55 1.66 -2.65
CA THR A 156 -9.06 1.43 -4.00
C THR A 156 -10.42 2.09 -4.21
N ARG A 157 -11.37 1.90 -3.27
CA ARG A 157 -12.70 2.52 -3.36
C ARG A 157 -12.64 4.04 -3.42
N ALA A 158 -11.78 4.66 -2.61
CA ALA A 158 -11.66 6.11 -2.55
C ALA A 158 -11.01 6.70 -3.82
N GLN A 159 -10.07 6.00 -4.42
CA GLN A 159 -9.26 6.53 -5.54
C GLN A 159 -9.79 6.13 -6.93
N LEU A 160 -10.54 5.02 -7.03
CA LEU A 160 -11.01 4.48 -8.31
C LEU A 160 -11.84 5.48 -9.14
N PRO A 161 -12.82 6.23 -8.60
CA PRO A 161 -13.61 7.16 -9.41
C PRO A 161 -12.76 8.23 -10.10
N ARG A 162 -11.78 8.80 -9.38
CA ARG A 162 -10.87 9.80 -9.94
C ARG A 162 -9.95 9.21 -11.00
N ALA A 163 -9.47 7.98 -10.77
CA ALA A 163 -8.60 7.29 -11.71
C ALA A 163 -9.34 6.99 -13.03
N LEU A 164 -10.58 6.51 -12.97
CA LEU A 164 -11.40 6.28 -14.17
C LEU A 164 -11.67 7.58 -14.92
N ALA A 165 -12.08 8.64 -14.21
CA ALA A 165 -12.31 9.95 -14.84
C ALA A 165 -11.04 10.52 -15.51
N ALA A 166 -9.84 10.21 -15.01
CA ALA A 166 -8.59 10.59 -15.66
C ALA A 166 -8.36 9.80 -16.96
N LEU A 167 -8.61 8.48 -16.95
CA LEU A 167 -8.50 7.65 -18.14
C LEU A 167 -9.49 8.07 -19.23
N GLU A 168 -10.74 8.39 -18.86
CA GLU A 168 -11.76 8.89 -19.79
C GLU A 168 -11.36 10.23 -20.44
N ARG A 169 -10.50 11.01 -19.80
CA ARG A 169 -9.89 12.23 -20.38
C ARG A 169 -8.66 11.93 -21.25
N GLY A 170 -8.32 10.66 -21.47
CA GLY A 170 -7.11 10.24 -22.19
C GLY A 170 -5.82 10.41 -21.39
N GLU A 171 -5.90 10.60 -20.06
CA GLU A 171 -4.70 10.75 -19.24
C GLU A 171 -3.99 9.40 -19.05
N ARG A 172 -2.66 9.44 -18.97
CA ARG A 172 -1.84 8.30 -18.53
C ARG A 172 -1.77 8.27 -17.02
N LEU A 173 -2.14 7.14 -16.42
CA LEU A 173 -1.94 6.88 -14.99
C LEU A 173 -0.65 6.10 -14.76
N SER A 174 0.15 6.57 -13.81
CA SER A 174 1.42 5.94 -13.43
C SER A 174 1.38 5.40 -12.00
N PHE A 175 1.87 4.18 -11.84
CA PHE A 175 2.00 3.45 -10.58
C PHE A 175 3.47 3.02 -10.41
N GLY A 176 4.34 3.99 -10.15
CA GLY A 176 5.79 3.75 -10.20
C GLY A 176 6.24 3.61 -11.65
N ASP A 177 6.98 2.55 -11.97
CA ASP A 177 7.50 2.31 -13.32
C ASP A 177 6.44 1.71 -14.28
N VAL A 178 5.33 1.16 -13.75
CA VAL A 178 4.18 0.72 -14.56
C VAL A 178 3.18 1.84 -14.77
N TRP A 179 2.53 1.83 -15.91
CA TRP A 179 1.53 2.82 -16.28
C TRP A 179 0.45 2.20 -17.15
N LEU A 180 -0.70 2.86 -17.22
CA LEU A 180 -1.79 2.47 -18.10
C LEU A 180 -2.53 3.71 -18.66
N THR A 181 -3.22 3.47 -19.77
CA THR A 181 -4.07 4.41 -20.52
C THR A 181 -5.34 3.66 -20.91
N GLN A 182 -6.29 4.33 -21.55
CA GLN A 182 -7.50 3.67 -22.04
C GLN A 182 -7.21 2.64 -23.16
N GLU A 183 -6.06 2.76 -23.85
CA GLU A 183 -5.72 1.92 -25.00
C GLU A 183 -4.67 0.84 -24.70
N GLN A 184 -3.80 1.08 -23.73
CA GLN A 184 -2.63 0.23 -23.47
C GLN A 184 -2.12 0.29 -22.03
N VAL A 185 -1.36 -0.74 -21.67
CA VAL A 185 -0.61 -0.88 -20.41
C VAL A 185 0.86 -1.08 -20.71
N GLY A 186 1.75 -0.58 -19.84
CA GLY A 186 3.18 -0.69 -20.07
C GLY A 186 4.05 -0.45 -18.85
N SER A 187 5.35 -0.62 -19.06
CA SER A 187 6.44 -0.39 -18.11
C SER A 187 7.70 -0.02 -18.88
N GLY A 188 8.28 1.15 -18.56
CA GLY A 188 9.45 1.66 -19.28
C GLY A 188 9.22 1.71 -20.80
N VAL A 189 10.03 0.96 -21.56
CA VAL A 189 9.98 0.87 -23.03
C VAL A 189 8.97 -0.17 -23.55
N MET A 190 8.41 -1.02 -22.69
CA MET A 190 7.47 -2.07 -23.08
C MET A 190 6.03 -1.60 -22.90
N SER A 191 5.18 -1.85 -23.89
CA SER A 191 3.74 -1.60 -23.81
C SER A 191 2.96 -2.60 -24.65
N ALA A 192 1.74 -2.89 -24.24
CA ALA A 192 0.80 -3.74 -24.96
C ALA A 192 -0.57 -3.08 -25.01
N ARG A 193 -1.25 -3.15 -26.17
CA ARG A 193 -2.63 -2.68 -26.29
C ARG A 193 -3.58 -3.67 -25.63
N TRP A 194 -4.66 -3.19 -25.03
CA TRP A 194 -5.63 -4.06 -24.32
C TRP A 194 -6.12 -5.26 -25.13
N PRO A 195 -6.41 -5.15 -26.45
CA PRO A 195 -6.83 -6.31 -27.25
C PRO A 195 -5.76 -7.42 -27.38
N GLN A 196 -4.47 -7.09 -27.18
CA GLN A 196 -3.37 -8.05 -27.20
C GLN A 196 -3.18 -8.72 -25.84
N VAL A 197 -3.68 -8.10 -24.76
CA VAL A 197 -3.52 -8.58 -23.39
C VAL A 197 -4.55 -9.66 -23.09
N ARG A 198 -4.11 -10.92 -23.12
CA ARG A 198 -4.95 -12.09 -22.82
C ARG A 198 -5.11 -12.30 -21.32
N GLN A 199 -4.03 -12.10 -20.57
CA GLN A 199 -4.01 -12.31 -19.13
C GLN A 199 -3.03 -11.33 -18.47
N ILE A 200 -3.37 -10.86 -17.28
CA ILE A 200 -2.42 -10.19 -16.39
C ILE A 200 -2.32 -11.04 -15.15
N ASP A 201 -1.10 -11.41 -14.79
CA ASP A 201 -0.79 -12.13 -13.56
C ASP A 201 -0.01 -11.22 -12.62
N VAL A 202 -0.53 -11.04 -11.42
CA VAL A 202 0.08 -10.23 -10.37
C VAL A 202 0.34 -11.16 -9.20
N ASP A 203 1.56 -11.67 -9.12
CA ASP A 203 1.99 -12.49 -8.00
C ASP A 203 2.81 -11.67 -6.99
N LYS A 204 3.34 -12.33 -5.95
CA LYS A 204 4.09 -11.67 -4.89
C LYS A 204 5.41 -11.04 -5.39
N GLU A 205 5.91 -11.49 -6.53
CA GLU A 205 7.23 -11.17 -7.05
C GLU A 205 7.16 -10.33 -8.34
N ALA A 206 6.13 -10.44 -9.18
CA ALA A 206 6.09 -9.74 -10.46
C ALA A 206 4.68 -9.36 -10.93
N ILE A 207 4.65 -8.39 -11.84
CA ILE A 207 3.50 -8.14 -12.72
C ILE A 207 3.89 -8.69 -14.09
N ARG A 208 3.11 -9.65 -14.58
CA ARG A 208 3.33 -10.32 -15.87
C ARG A 208 2.13 -10.11 -16.78
N LEU A 209 2.39 -9.80 -18.05
CA LEU A 209 1.41 -9.74 -19.11
C LEU A 209 1.54 -10.98 -19.99
N HIS A 210 0.41 -11.57 -20.37
CA HIS A 210 0.35 -12.54 -21.43
C HIS A 210 -0.17 -11.85 -22.69
N THR A 211 0.69 -11.71 -23.69
CA THR A 211 0.37 -11.09 -24.98
C THR A 211 0.80 -12.00 -26.12
N ASP A 212 -0.09 -12.23 -27.09
CA ASP A 212 0.21 -13.01 -28.30
C ASP A 212 0.87 -14.38 -28.05
N GLY A 213 0.48 -15.04 -26.95
CA GLY A 213 1.01 -16.36 -26.58
C GLY A 213 2.31 -16.35 -25.77
N ASN A 214 2.86 -15.16 -25.47
CA ASN A 214 4.10 -15.00 -24.71
C ASN A 214 3.86 -14.28 -23.38
N TRP A 215 4.60 -14.70 -22.35
CA TRP A 215 4.63 -14.02 -21.06
C TRP A 215 5.74 -12.96 -21.03
N HIS A 216 5.36 -11.73 -20.68
CA HIS A 216 6.24 -10.59 -20.54
C HIS A 216 6.19 -10.06 -19.11
N THR A 217 7.34 -9.93 -18.46
CA THR A 217 7.42 -9.32 -17.13
C THR A 217 7.41 -7.80 -17.27
N LEU A 218 6.31 -7.16 -16.84
CA LEU A 218 6.24 -5.70 -16.75
C LEU A 218 7.12 -5.16 -15.64
N MET A 219 7.09 -5.82 -14.48
CA MET A 219 7.86 -5.42 -13.32
C MET A 219 8.38 -6.63 -12.56
N PRO A 220 9.68 -6.64 -12.20
CA PRO A 220 10.30 -7.73 -11.47
C PRO A 220 10.05 -7.65 -9.95
N THR A 221 9.36 -6.61 -9.46
CA THR A 221 8.97 -6.51 -8.04
C THR A 221 7.74 -5.64 -7.85
N THR A 222 6.70 -6.20 -7.22
CA THR A 222 5.48 -5.44 -6.83
C THR A 222 5.73 -4.42 -5.73
N SER A 223 6.84 -4.52 -5.00
CA SER A 223 7.16 -3.67 -3.85
C SER A 223 7.43 -2.20 -4.17
N THR A 224 7.68 -1.88 -5.44
CA THR A 224 7.87 -0.51 -5.92
C THR A 224 6.59 0.08 -6.53
N VAL A 225 5.54 -0.73 -6.69
CA VAL A 225 4.27 -0.31 -7.30
C VAL A 225 3.35 0.21 -6.20
N PRO A 226 3.09 1.53 -6.13
CA PRO A 226 2.11 2.09 -5.21
C PRO A 226 0.70 1.65 -5.61
N ASN A 227 -0.18 1.52 -4.62
CA ASN A 227 -1.61 1.29 -4.83
C ASN A 227 -1.88 0.12 -5.80
N LEU A 228 -1.12 -0.97 -5.66
CA LEU A 228 -1.19 -2.15 -6.54
C LEU A 228 -2.63 -2.66 -6.74
N PHE A 229 -3.45 -2.63 -5.69
CA PHE A 229 -4.86 -3.06 -5.77
C PHE A 229 -5.73 -2.13 -6.63
N LEU A 230 -5.43 -0.83 -6.67
CA LEU A 230 -6.07 0.11 -7.59
C LEU A 230 -5.63 -0.19 -9.03
N PHE A 231 -4.34 -0.42 -9.24
CA PHE A 231 -3.82 -0.83 -10.55
C PHE A 231 -4.52 -2.11 -11.07
N CYS A 232 -4.62 -3.15 -10.25
CA CYS A 232 -5.32 -4.39 -10.62
C CYS A 232 -6.79 -4.15 -10.96
N ALA A 233 -7.50 -3.35 -10.15
CA ALA A 233 -8.91 -3.04 -10.42
C ALA A 233 -9.12 -2.29 -11.74
N LEU A 234 -8.21 -1.38 -12.10
CA LEU A 234 -8.25 -0.66 -13.38
C LEU A 234 -7.95 -1.58 -14.56
N VAL A 235 -6.94 -2.45 -14.40
CA VAL A 235 -6.59 -3.49 -15.38
C VAL A 235 -7.78 -4.39 -15.69
N GLU A 236 -8.45 -4.91 -14.65
CA GLU A 236 -9.58 -5.81 -14.81
C GLU A 236 -10.72 -5.15 -15.60
N ARG A 237 -10.99 -3.88 -15.30
CA ARG A 237 -12.04 -3.10 -15.97
C ARG A 237 -11.70 -2.78 -17.42
N LEU A 238 -10.49 -2.27 -17.69
CA LEU A 238 -10.06 -1.93 -19.05
C LEU A 238 -9.95 -3.16 -19.96
N ARG A 239 -9.60 -4.33 -19.40
CA ARG A 239 -9.65 -5.60 -20.13
C ARG A 239 -11.07 -6.00 -20.48
N ALA A 240 -12.02 -5.84 -19.55
CA ALA A 240 -13.42 -6.14 -19.80
C ALA A 240 -14.04 -5.22 -20.86
N ASP A 241 -13.68 -3.93 -20.84
CA ASP A 241 -14.18 -2.93 -21.80
C ASP A 241 -13.52 -3.09 -23.20
N GLY A 242 -12.29 -3.60 -23.26
CA GLY A 242 -11.53 -3.80 -24.50
C GLY A 242 -11.71 -5.15 -25.19
N MET A 243 -12.47 -6.08 -24.60
CA MET A 243 -12.78 -7.37 -25.19
C MET A 243 -14.06 -7.26 -26.02
N PRO A 244 -14.02 -7.44 -27.37
CA PRO A 244 -15.26 -7.61 -28.12
C PRO A 244 -15.96 -8.91 -27.65
N PRO A 245 -17.31 -8.94 -27.64
CA PRO A 245 -18.09 -10.10 -27.23
C PRO A 245 -17.79 -11.35 -28.08
#